data_AF-A0A7W0NU14-F1
#
_entry.id   AF-A0A7W0NU14-F1
#
_cell.length_a   1.000
_cell.length_b   1.000
_cell.length_c   1.000
_cell.angle_alpha   90.00
_cell.angle_beta   90.00
_cell.angle_gamma   90.00
#
_symmetry.space_group_name_H-M   'P 1'
#
loop_
_entity.id
_entity.type
_entity.pdbx_description
1 polymer ?
#
loop_
_entity_poly.entity_id
_entity_poly.type
_entity_poly.pdbx_seq_one_letter_code
_entity_poly.pdbx_strand_id
1 'polypeptide(L)'
;MAVKNEKDLSDQQRGYWLKAVAAIELRNFGYAIELLQNLLKQEPEFLTGRQMLRRAEVTRAKTEKKGFFNISTAPLAVMKAQRELKKDPVRTIEQVEKILEMGPYNLQANMLLKDAAVAAKFPEVAVFALETLLENDPRDLKVLHELGRLYHQYDQSDKAVEI
;
A
#
# COMPACT_ATOMS: atom_id res chain seq x y z
N MET A 1 16.59 2.43 -5.21
CA MET A 1 16.09 2.19 -6.57
C MET A 1 15.33 3.43 -7.02
N ALA A 2 15.15 3.69 -8.32
CA ALA A 2 14.44 4.88 -8.77
C ALA A 2 12.92 4.67 -8.59
N VAL A 3 12.24 5.55 -7.86
CA VAL A 3 10.78 5.53 -7.71
C VAL A 3 10.14 5.62 -9.10
N LYS A 4 9.36 4.60 -9.48
CA LYS A 4 8.59 4.65 -10.72
C LYS A 4 7.46 5.66 -10.61
N ASN A 5 7.40 6.54 -11.60
CA ASN A 5 6.43 7.61 -11.71
C ASN A 5 5.48 7.34 -12.89
N GLU A 6 4.49 8.22 -13.09
CA GLU A 6 3.49 8.09 -14.17
C GLU A 6 4.11 7.98 -15.57
N LYS A 7 5.31 8.51 -15.75
CA LYS A 7 6.06 8.49 -17.01
C LYS A 7 6.60 7.10 -17.36
N ASP A 8 6.78 6.24 -16.35
CA ASP A 8 7.32 4.89 -16.50
C ASP A 8 6.23 3.86 -16.82
N LEU A 9 4.96 4.29 -16.85
CA LEU A 9 3.83 3.44 -17.20
C LEU A 9 3.76 3.18 -18.71
N SER A 10 3.51 1.93 -19.09
CA SER A 10 3.12 1.56 -20.45
C SER A 10 1.82 2.24 -20.87
N ASP A 11 1.52 2.29 -22.17
CA ASP A 11 0.29 2.92 -22.65
C ASP A 11 -0.97 2.26 -22.08
N GLN A 12 -0.93 0.93 -21.88
CA GLN A 12 -2.02 0.20 -21.24
C GLN A 12 -2.17 0.60 -19.76
N GLN A 13 -1.06 0.67 -19.01
CA GLN A 13 -1.05 1.08 -17.60
C GLN A 13 -1.51 2.54 -17.44
N ARG A 14 -1.07 3.44 -18.34
CA ARG A 14 -1.52 4.82 -18.39
C ARG A 14 -3.02 4.93 -18.66
N GLY A 15 -3.56 4.05 -19.50
CA GLY A 15 -5.01 3.94 -19.72
C GLY A 15 -5.78 3.58 -18.45
N TYR A 16 -5.29 2.63 -17.65
CA TYR A 16 -5.87 2.31 -16.34
C TYR A 16 -5.75 3.46 -15.35
N TRP A 17 -4.59 4.12 -15.31
CA TRP A 17 -4.33 5.29 -14.46
C TRP A 17 -5.33 6.43 -14.72
N LEU A 18 -5.47 6.86 -15.98
CA LEU A 18 -6.39 7.94 -16.35
C LEU A 18 -7.85 7.61 -16.03
N LYS A 19 -8.26 6.35 -16.25
CA LYS A 19 -9.61 5.89 -15.87
C LYS A 19 -9.83 5.94 -14.36
N ALA A 20 -8.81 5.58 -13.57
CA ALA A 20 -8.90 5.63 -12.12
C ALA A 20 -9.04 7.07 -11.61
N VAL A 21 -8.23 8.00 -12.16
CA VAL A 21 -8.30 9.43 -11.85
C VAL A 21 -9.70 9.97 -12.14
N ALA A 22 -10.23 9.71 -13.35
CA ALA A 22 -11.57 10.14 -13.73
C ALA A 22 -12.65 9.52 -12.82
N ALA A 23 -12.52 8.24 -12.43
CA ALA A 23 -13.44 7.60 -11.51
C ALA A 23 -13.45 8.26 -10.12
N ILE A 24 -12.30 8.72 -9.62
CA ILE A 24 -12.19 9.48 -8.36
C ILE A 24 -12.89 10.83 -8.47
N GLU A 25 -12.69 11.56 -9.57
CA GLU A 25 -13.36 12.85 -9.83
C GLU A 25 -14.88 12.71 -9.85
N LEU A 26 -15.36 11.62 -10.44
CA LEU A 26 -16.78 11.25 -10.47
C LEU A 26 -17.28 10.63 -9.14
N ARG A 27 -16.43 10.59 -8.11
CA ARG A 27 -16.70 9.98 -6.79
C ARG A 27 -17.08 8.49 -6.85
N ASN A 28 -16.74 7.81 -7.93
CA ASN A 28 -16.87 6.37 -8.07
C ASN A 28 -15.63 5.68 -7.47
N PHE A 29 -15.51 5.74 -6.14
CA PHE A 29 -14.33 5.24 -5.44
C PHE A 29 -14.15 3.72 -5.54
N GLY A 30 -15.25 2.95 -5.59
CA GLY A 30 -15.18 1.49 -5.77
C GLY A 30 -14.47 1.11 -7.08
N TYR A 31 -14.90 1.72 -8.19
CA TYR A 31 -14.26 1.46 -9.48
C TYR A 31 -12.82 1.99 -9.56
N ALA A 32 -12.55 3.17 -8.97
CA ALA A 32 -11.20 3.71 -8.89
C ALA A 32 -10.24 2.76 -8.15
N ILE A 33 -10.67 2.20 -7.02
CA ILE A 33 -9.91 1.24 -6.21
C ILE A 33 -9.60 -0.02 -7.03
N GLU A 34 -10.57 -0.58 -7.75
CA GLU A 34 -10.34 -1.76 -8.59
C GLU A 34 -9.29 -1.50 -9.69
N LEU A 35 -9.40 -0.35 -10.37
CA LEU A 35 -8.44 0.05 -11.41
C LEU A 35 -7.04 0.24 -10.84
N LEU A 36 -6.91 0.90 -9.69
CA LEU A 36 -5.63 1.15 -9.04
C LEU A 36 -4.99 -0.13 -8.52
N GLN A 37 -5.75 -1.03 -7.90
CA GLN A 37 -5.24 -2.33 -7.48
C GLN A 37 -4.79 -3.19 -8.67
N ASN A 38 -5.52 -3.16 -9.79
CA ASN A 38 -5.11 -3.86 -11.00
C ASN A 38 -3.84 -3.25 -11.62
N LEU A 39 -3.68 -1.93 -11.54
CA LEU A 39 -2.46 -1.25 -11.96
C LEU A 39 -1.27 -1.65 -11.07
N LEU A 40 -1.43 -1.65 -9.74
CA LEU A 40 -0.39 -2.04 -8.79
C LEU A 40 -0.03 -3.53 -8.86
N LYS A 41 -0.94 -4.39 -9.33
CA LYS A 41 -0.61 -5.78 -9.64
C LYS A 41 0.38 -5.91 -10.79
N GLN A 42 0.25 -5.05 -11.80
CA GLN A 42 1.15 -5.03 -12.96
C GLN A 42 2.44 -4.26 -12.66
N GLU A 43 2.35 -3.23 -11.81
CA GLU A 43 3.48 -2.38 -11.43
C GLU A 43 3.52 -2.17 -9.90
N PRO A 44 4.05 -3.14 -9.13
CA PRO A 44 4.04 -3.09 -7.68
C PRO A 44 4.83 -1.92 -7.07
N GLU A 45 5.80 -1.37 -7.79
CA GLU A 45 6.65 -0.26 -7.33
C GLU A 45 6.02 1.12 -7.57
N PHE A 46 4.86 1.20 -8.23
CA PHE A 46 4.23 2.48 -8.58
C PHE A 46 3.65 3.18 -7.35
N LEU A 47 4.48 3.95 -6.65
CA LEU A 47 4.15 4.61 -5.41
C LEU A 47 3.02 5.64 -5.55
N THR A 48 3.03 6.45 -6.61
CA THR A 48 1.98 7.45 -6.86
C THR A 48 0.60 6.79 -6.98
N GLY A 49 0.53 5.66 -7.68
CA GLY A 49 -0.70 4.86 -7.77
C GLY A 49 -1.18 4.36 -6.41
N ARG A 50 -0.24 3.92 -5.57
CA ARG A 50 -0.54 3.43 -4.22
C ARG A 50 -1.01 4.55 -3.28
N GLN A 51 -0.40 5.73 -3.34
CA GLN A 51 -0.85 6.91 -2.62
C GLN A 51 -2.28 7.30 -3.02
N MET A 52 -2.59 7.27 -4.33
CA MET A 52 -3.93 7.54 -4.83
C MET A 52 -4.93 6.47 -4.40
N LEU A 53 -4.54 5.20 -4.40
CA LEU A 53 -5.35 4.08 -3.89
C LEU A 53 -5.72 4.33 -2.42
N ARG A 54 -4.72 4.60 -1.56
CA ARG A 54 -4.96 4.86 -0.14
C ARG A 54 -5.92 6.01 0.09
N ARG A 55 -5.76 7.13 -0.64
CA ARG A 55 -6.68 8.27 -0.57
C ARG A 55 -8.11 7.90 -0.99
N ALA A 56 -8.27 7.12 -2.05
CA ALA A 56 -9.57 6.65 -2.52
C ALA A 56 -10.24 5.73 -1.47
N GLU A 57 -9.50 4.79 -0.90
CA GLU A 57 -9.98 3.86 0.14
C GLU A 57 -10.39 4.61 1.42
N VAL A 58 -9.56 5.55 1.88
CA VAL A 58 -9.86 6.40 3.06
C VAL A 58 -11.10 7.24 2.80
N THR A 59 -11.21 7.84 1.61
CA THR A 59 -12.38 8.66 1.25
C THR A 59 -13.64 7.81 1.22
N ARG A 60 -13.60 6.64 0.57
CA ARG A 60 -14.70 5.67 0.54
C ARG A 60 -15.12 5.27 1.96
N ALA A 61 -14.16 4.88 2.81
CA ALA A 61 -14.42 4.46 4.19
C ALA A 61 -15.02 5.57 5.07
N LYS A 62 -14.74 6.84 4.77
CA LYS A 62 -15.36 8.00 5.44
C LYS A 62 -16.76 8.32 4.92
N THR A 63 -17.01 8.13 3.63
CA THR A 63 -18.30 8.48 3.00
C THR A 63 -19.35 7.37 3.08
N GLU A 64 -18.93 6.11 2.98
CA GLU A 64 -19.82 4.96 3.08
C GLU A 64 -20.02 4.63 4.56
N LYS A 65 -21.25 4.81 5.07
CA LYS A 65 -21.59 4.39 6.43
C LYS A 65 -21.32 2.90 6.55
N LYS A 66 -20.45 2.49 7.48
CA LYS A 66 -20.16 1.09 7.78
C LYS A 66 -21.48 0.34 8.00
N GLY A 67 -21.91 -0.43 7.01
CA GLY A 67 -23.03 -1.34 7.16
C GLY A 67 -22.72 -2.28 8.33
N PHE A 68 -23.67 -2.48 9.23
CA PHE A 68 -23.56 -3.25 10.47
C PHE A 68 -23.30 -4.78 10.26
N PHE A 69 -22.83 -5.19 9.08
CA PHE A 69 -22.65 -6.59 8.67
C PHE A 69 -21.22 -6.98 8.25
N ASN A 70 -20.20 -6.16 8.54
CA ASN A 70 -18.81 -6.58 8.28
C ASN A 70 -18.26 -7.41 9.44
N ILE A 71 -18.49 -8.73 9.40
CA ILE A 71 -17.63 -9.69 10.09
C ILE A 71 -16.22 -9.46 9.54
N SER A 72 -15.32 -8.91 10.35
CA SER A 72 -13.97 -8.59 9.93
C SER A 72 -13.20 -9.89 9.66
N THR A 73 -13.14 -10.30 8.39
CA THR A 73 -12.30 -11.41 7.91
C THR A 73 -10.83 -11.00 7.81
N ALA A 74 -10.52 -9.73 8.08
CA ALA A 74 -9.18 -9.16 8.01
C ALA A 74 -8.13 -9.95 8.83
N PRO A 75 -8.39 -10.39 10.08
CA PRO A 75 -7.39 -11.17 10.83
C PRO A 75 -7.01 -12.49 10.15
N LEU A 76 -8.00 -13.23 9.62
CA LEU A 76 -7.74 -14.48 8.89
C LEU A 76 -7.00 -14.22 7.57
N ALA A 77 -7.38 -13.15 6.86
CA ALA A 77 -6.71 -12.76 5.62
C ALA A 77 -5.25 -12.34 5.87
N VAL A 78 -4.99 -11.56 6.93
CA VAL A 78 -3.62 -11.16 7.34
C VAL A 78 -2.80 -12.39 7.71
N MET A 79 -3.34 -13.33 8.50
CA MET A 79 -2.63 -14.57 8.84
C MET A 79 -2.28 -15.40 7.60
N LYS A 80 -3.17 -15.47 6.61
CA LYS A 80 -2.91 -16.17 5.35
C LYS A 80 -1.81 -15.48 4.55
N ALA A 81 -1.89 -14.16 4.40
CA ALA A 81 -0.89 -13.37 3.68
C ALA A 81 0.50 -13.44 4.36
N GLN A 82 0.54 -13.42 5.69
CA GLN A 82 1.78 -13.53 6.45
C GLN A 82 2.51 -14.88 6.24
N ARG A 83 1.77 -15.97 5.99
CA ARG A 83 2.38 -17.27 5.63
C ARG A 83 2.99 -17.25 4.23
N GLU A 84 2.46 -16.43 3.33
CA GLU A 84 2.93 -16.31 1.95
C GLU A 84 4.12 -15.37 1.80
N LEU A 85 4.30 -14.43 2.74
CA LEU A 85 5.39 -13.44 2.77
C LEU A 85 6.77 -14.03 2.44
N LYS A 86 7.11 -15.18 3.05
CA LYS A 86 8.43 -15.81 2.85
C LYS A 86 8.60 -16.46 1.48
N LYS A 87 7.50 -16.76 0.79
CA LYS A 87 7.50 -17.44 -0.52
C LYS A 87 7.44 -16.45 -1.65
N ASP A 88 6.55 -15.47 -1.52
CA ASP A 88 6.26 -14.49 -2.55
C ASP A 88 5.89 -13.14 -1.89
N PRO A 89 6.90 -12.29 -1.62
CA PRO A 89 6.68 -10.97 -1.06
C PRO A 89 5.79 -10.08 -1.93
N VAL A 90 5.94 -10.14 -3.26
CA VAL A 90 5.19 -9.29 -4.20
C VAL A 90 3.72 -9.68 -4.23
N ARG A 91 3.42 -10.98 -4.25
CA ARG A 91 2.04 -11.47 -4.13
C ARG A 91 1.45 -11.17 -2.76
N THR A 92 2.27 -11.14 -1.72
CA THR A 92 1.83 -10.72 -0.38
C THR A 92 1.40 -9.27 -0.36
N ILE A 93 2.13 -8.37 -1.05
CA ILE A 93 1.72 -6.97 -1.26
C ILE A 93 0.33 -6.93 -1.91
N GLU A 94 0.11 -7.64 -3.04
CA GLU A 94 -1.20 -7.68 -3.72
C GLU A 94 -2.34 -8.11 -2.76
N GLN A 95 -2.12 -9.16 -1.96
CA GLN A 95 -3.11 -9.65 -1.01
C GLN A 95 -3.42 -8.62 0.08
N VAL A 96 -2.40 -7.91 0.56
CA VAL A 96 -2.54 -6.92 1.61
C VAL A 96 -3.30 -5.69 1.12
N GLU A 97 -3.09 -5.24 -0.12
CA GLU A 97 -3.88 -4.14 -0.69
C GLU A 97 -5.39 -4.45 -0.68
N LYS A 98 -5.78 -5.71 -0.93
CA LYS A 98 -7.19 -6.14 -0.83
C LYS A 98 -7.73 -6.09 0.61
N ILE A 99 -6.89 -6.35 1.61
CA ILE A 99 -7.28 -6.25 3.02
C ILE A 99 -7.47 -4.79 3.41
N LEU A 100 -6.54 -3.94 2.98
CA LEU A 100 -6.51 -2.52 3.29
C LEU A 100 -7.67 -1.74 2.66
N GLU A 101 -8.24 -2.25 1.58
CA GLU A 101 -9.49 -1.76 0.99
C GLU A 101 -10.66 -1.62 1.99
N MET A 102 -10.72 -2.55 2.95
CA MET A 102 -11.77 -2.61 3.99
C MET A 102 -11.40 -1.83 5.25
N GLY A 103 -10.10 -1.59 5.46
CA GLY A 103 -9.56 -0.96 6.65
C GLY A 103 -8.23 -0.29 6.34
N PRO A 104 -8.24 0.95 5.81
CA PRO A 104 -7.03 1.59 5.31
C PRO A 104 -5.94 1.82 6.37
N TYR A 105 -6.37 2.00 7.62
CA TYR A 105 -5.50 2.20 8.77
C TYR A 105 -5.37 0.94 9.65
N ASN A 106 -5.67 -0.25 9.11
CA ASN A 106 -5.49 -1.49 9.85
C ASN A 106 -3.98 -1.68 10.15
N LEU A 107 -3.65 -1.70 11.45
CA LEU A 107 -2.27 -1.78 11.92
C LEU A 107 -1.55 -3.02 11.38
N GLN A 108 -2.16 -4.20 11.53
CA GLN A 108 -1.53 -5.47 11.15
C GLN A 108 -1.32 -5.57 9.64
N ALA A 109 -2.27 -5.09 8.84
CA ALA A 109 -2.16 -5.09 7.39
C ALA A 109 -1.06 -4.12 6.91
N ASN A 110 -0.98 -2.91 7.45
CA ASN A 110 0.08 -1.96 7.09
C ASN A 110 1.47 -2.44 7.54
N MET A 111 1.58 -3.07 8.72
CA MET A 111 2.84 -3.69 9.15
C MET A 111 3.26 -4.84 8.23
N LEU A 112 2.30 -5.66 7.78
CA LEU A 112 2.58 -6.72 6.82
C LEU A 112 2.95 -6.17 5.43
N LEU A 113 2.32 -5.08 4.98
CA LEU A 113 2.71 -4.37 3.76
C LEU A 113 4.15 -3.91 3.85
N LYS A 114 4.55 -3.31 4.98
CA LYS A 114 5.92 -2.90 5.25
C LYS A 114 6.89 -4.08 5.16
N ASP A 115 6.60 -5.19 5.85
CA ASP A 115 7.47 -6.37 5.84
C ASP A 115 7.59 -6.98 4.44
N ALA A 116 6.49 -7.05 3.69
CA ALA A 116 6.46 -7.52 2.32
C ALA A 116 7.25 -6.62 1.36
N ALA A 117 7.12 -5.30 1.51
CA ALA A 117 7.87 -4.32 0.74
C ALA A 117 9.37 -4.38 1.05
N VAL A 118 9.77 -4.52 2.32
CA VAL A 118 11.17 -4.74 2.70
C VAL A 118 11.73 -6.00 2.05
N ALA A 119 11.00 -7.12 2.11
CA ALA A 119 11.41 -8.39 1.51
C ALA A 119 11.46 -8.33 -0.03
N ALA A 120 10.59 -7.54 -0.65
CA ALA A 120 10.59 -7.28 -2.09
C ALA A 120 11.63 -6.22 -2.53
N LYS A 121 12.35 -5.60 -1.59
CA LYS A 121 13.29 -4.48 -1.82
C LYS A 121 12.63 -3.23 -2.40
N PHE A 122 11.41 -2.91 -1.94
CA PHE A 122 10.65 -1.71 -2.28
C PHE A 122 10.63 -0.72 -1.09
N PRO A 123 11.73 -0.01 -0.82
CA PRO A 123 11.88 0.82 0.37
C PRO A 123 10.79 1.88 0.52
N GLU A 124 10.39 2.52 -0.57
CA GLU A 124 9.44 3.61 -0.55
C GLU A 124 8.02 3.12 -0.26
N VAL A 125 7.70 1.89 -0.68
CA VAL A 125 6.43 1.23 -0.33
C VAL A 125 6.42 0.86 1.16
N ALA A 126 7.56 0.42 1.69
CA ALA A 126 7.69 0.10 3.11
C ALA A 126 7.52 1.34 4.00
N VAL A 127 8.14 2.46 3.61
CA VAL A 127 7.99 3.77 4.25
C VAL A 127 6.54 4.23 4.20
N PHE A 128 5.93 4.21 3.01
CA PHE A 128 4.55 4.63 2.80
C PHE A 128 3.54 3.87 3.66
N ALA A 129 3.76 2.57 3.88
CA ALA A 129 2.89 1.77 4.75
C ALA A 129 2.89 2.25 6.21
N LEU A 130 4.04 2.69 6.72
CA LEU A 130 4.14 3.26 8.07
C LEU A 130 3.61 4.70 8.12
N GLU A 131 3.88 5.51 7.09
CA GLU A 131 3.31 6.86 6.98
C GLU A 131 1.79 6.84 6.96
N THR A 132 1.19 5.86 6.28
CA THR A 132 -0.27 5.65 6.28
C THR A 132 -0.82 5.49 7.70
N LEU A 133 -0.12 4.78 8.58
CA LEU A 133 -0.54 4.63 9.97
C LEU A 133 -0.38 5.95 10.76
N LEU A 134 0.70 6.69 10.51
CA LEU A 134 0.95 7.98 11.13
C LEU A 134 -0.02 9.07 10.66
N GLU A 135 -0.58 8.98 9.45
CA GLU A 135 -1.67 9.85 9.01
C GLU A 135 -2.92 9.70 9.91
N ASN A 136 -3.16 8.49 10.45
CA ASN A 136 -4.28 8.23 11.35
C ASN A 136 -3.94 8.50 12.82
N ASP A 137 -2.75 8.13 13.27
CA ASP A 137 -2.23 8.48 14.60
C ASP A 137 -0.77 8.98 14.51
N PRO A 138 -0.56 10.31 14.40
CA PRO A 138 0.77 10.89 14.26
C PRO A 138 1.68 10.70 15.48
N ARG A 139 1.13 10.26 16.62
CA ARG A 139 1.87 10.12 17.89
C ARG A 139 2.13 8.66 18.27
N ASP A 140 1.84 7.70 17.39
CA ASP A 140 2.16 6.30 17.63
C ASP A 140 3.69 6.10 17.66
N LEU A 141 4.23 6.10 18.89
CA LEU A 141 5.66 5.92 19.14
C LEU A 141 6.20 4.61 18.57
N LYS A 142 5.38 3.55 18.51
CA LYS A 142 5.83 2.26 17.96
C LYS A 142 6.06 2.37 16.46
N VAL A 143 5.14 3.02 15.75
CA VAL A 143 5.25 3.24 14.30
C VAL A 143 6.38 4.21 13.98
N LEU A 144 6.52 5.30 14.74
CA LEU A 144 7.65 6.24 14.60
C LEU A 144 9.01 5.55 14.79
N HIS A 145 9.12 4.68 15.81
CA HIS A 145 10.34 3.90 16.03
C HIS A 145 10.63 2.91 14.91
N GLU A 146 9.59 2.26 14.36
CA GLU A 146 9.74 1.36 13.20
C GLU A 146 10.21 2.14 11.96
N LEU A 147 9.62 3.31 11.71
CA LEU A 147 9.98 4.17 10.59
C LEU A 147 11.43 4.66 10.71
N GLY A 148 11.86 5.05 11.92
CA GLY A 148 13.26 5.41 12.19
C GLY A 148 14.24 4.25 11.92
N ARG A 149 13.88 3.02 12.32
CA ARG A 149 14.68 1.82 12.00
C ARG A 149 14.78 1.58 10.50
N LEU A 150 13.66 1.74 9.79
CA LEU A 150 13.59 1.54 8.36
C LEU A 150 14.49 2.52 7.60
N TYR A 151 14.47 3.81 7.97
CA TYR A 151 15.37 4.80 7.40
C TYR A 151 16.84 4.49 7.68
N HIS A 152 17.18 4.06 8.89
CA HIS A 152 18.55 3.69 9.23
C HIS A 152 19.06 2.49 8.43
N GLN A 153 18.21 1.47 8.25
CA GLN A 153 18.55 0.28 7.47
C GLN A 153 18.85 0.62 6.01
N TYR A 154 18.06 1.51 5.39
CA TYR A 154 18.27 1.89 4.00
C TYR A 154 19.45 2.84 3.82
N ASP A 155 19.67 3.80 4.73
CA ASP A 155 20.88 4.65 4.72
C ASP A 155 22.17 3.84 4.84
N GLN A 156 22.18 2.77 5.66
CA GLN A 156 23.30 1.85 5.76
C GLN A 156 23.46 0.96 4.51
N SER A 157 22.36 0.60 3.85
CA SER A 157 22.38 -0.21 2.63
C SER A 157 22.95 0.58 1.45
N ASP A 158 22.57 1.86 1.30
CA ASP A 158 23.08 2.73 0.24
C ASP A 158 24.60 2.95 0.38
N LYS A 159 25.08 3.17 1.61
CA LYS A 159 26.53 3.28 1.90
C LYS A 159 27.31 2.00 1.63
N ALA A 160 26.70 0.83 1.80
CA ALA A 160 27.35 -0.46 1.57
C ALA A 160 27.53 -0.79 0.07
N VAL A 161 26.80 -0.11 -0.83
CA VAL A 161 26.92 -0.30 -2.29
C VAL A 161 28.04 0.57 -2.89
N GLU A 162 28.53 1.58 -2.16
CA GLU A 162 29.58 2.51 -2.62
C GLU A 162 31.02 2.06 -2.29
N ILE A 163 31.25 0.83 -1.81
CA ILE A 163 32.58 0.26 -1.53
C ILE A 163 32.85 -0.93 -2.46
#